data_AF-A0A656SLW1-F1
#
_entry.id   AF-A0A656SLW1-F1
#
_cell.length_a   1.000
_cell.length_b   1.000
_cell.length_c   1.000
_cell.angle_alpha   90.00
_cell.angle_beta   90.00
_cell.angle_gamma   90.00
#
_symmetry.space_group_name_H-M   'P 1'
#
loop_
_entity.id
_entity.type
_entity.pdbx_description
1 polymer ?
#
loop_
_entity_poly.entity_id
_entity_poly.type
_entity_poly.pdbx_seq_one_letter_code
_entity_poly.pdbx_strand_id
1 'polypeptide(L)' 'MNPHHWQSQIEDIADRASKDSGTSYDEYIRLFTQYFDRAFKRRPSMAVRIACDFGYSPELARKEDISK' A
#
# COMPACT_ATOMS: atom_id res chain seq x y z
N MET A 1 -1.85 -19.01 5.22
CA MET A 1 -0.89 -17.97 4.80
C MET A 1 -0.49 -17.19 6.03
N ASN A 2 0.78 -17.22 6.42
CA ASN A 2 1.27 -16.53 7.62
C ASN A 2 1.22 -15.01 7.38
N PRO A 3 0.64 -14.21 8.29
CA PRO A 3 0.52 -12.76 8.12
C PRO A 3 1.88 -12.05 7.99
N HIS A 4 2.95 -12.65 8.52
CA HIS A 4 4.30 -12.11 8.45
C HIS A 4 4.86 -11.94 7.02
N HIS A 5 4.42 -12.75 6.04
CA HIS A 5 5.04 -12.74 4.72
C HIS A 5 4.73 -11.49 3.88
N TRP A 6 3.54 -10.90 4.04
CA TRP A 6 3.20 -9.68 3.32
C TRP A 6 3.71 -8.43 4.04
N GLN A 7 3.81 -8.47 5.38
CA GLN A 7 4.42 -7.39 6.17
C GLN A 7 5.87 -7.16 5.75
N SER A 8 6.67 -8.22 5.69
CA SER A 8 8.06 -8.11 5.22
C SER A 8 8.17 -7.56 3.80
N GLN A 9 7.24 -7.91 2.89
CA GLN A 9 7.23 -7.32 1.55
C GLN A 9 6.90 -5.82 1.54
N ILE A 10 6.03 -5.35 2.43
CA ILE A 10 5.71 -3.92 2.55
C ILE A 10 6.89 -3.16 3.13
N GLU A 11 7.55 -3.73 4.14
CA GLU A 11 8.78 -3.17 4.74
C GLU A 11 9.89 -3.06 3.68
N ASP A 12 10.13 -4.11 2.89
CA ASP A 12 11.08 -4.08 1.78
C ASP A 12 10.76 -2.98 0.75
N ILE A 13 9.47 -2.79 0.45
CA ILE A 13 9.00 -1.73 -0.46
C ILE A 13 9.24 -0.35 0.15
N ALA A 14 8.92 -0.16 1.43
CA ALA A 14 9.13 1.10 2.14
C ALA A 14 10.61 1.46 2.21
N ASP A 15 11.46 0.50 2.58
CA ASP A 15 12.91 0.67 2.64
C ASP A 15 13.49 1.06 1.28
N ARG A 16 13.04 0.40 0.21
CA ARG A 16 13.48 0.72 -1.14
C ARG A 16 13.02 2.11 -1.57
N ALA A 17 11.74 2.43 -1.37
CA ALA A 17 11.20 3.75 -1.70
C ALA A 17 11.94 4.86 -0.94
N SER A 18 12.25 4.64 0.35
CA SER A 18 12.99 5.59 1.19
C SER A 18 14.40 5.85 0.66
N LYS A 19 15.13 4.79 0.29
CA LYS A 19 16.49 4.92 -0.30
C LYS A 19 16.45 5.66 -1.64
N ASP A 20 15.51 5.30 -2.50
CA ASP A 20 15.42 5.84 -3.86
C ASP A 20 14.89 7.29 -3.87
N SER A 21 14.06 7.68 -2.89
CA SER A 21 13.50 9.04 -2.78
C SER A 21 14.46 10.09 -2.23
N GLY A 22 15.58 9.66 -1.63
CA GLY A 22 16.48 10.54 -0.92
C GLY A 22 15.78 11.25 0.24
N THR A 23 15.69 12.58 0.18
CA THR A 23 15.05 13.42 1.22
C THR A 23 13.65 13.91 0.85
N SER A 24 13.12 13.54 -0.32
CA SER A 24 11.81 13.99 -0.79
C SER A 24 10.69 13.06 -0.34
N TYR A 25 9.79 13.56 0.49
CA TYR A 25 8.61 12.81 0.92
C TYR A 25 7.63 12.55 -0.25
N ASP A 26 7.45 13.52 -1.14
CA ASP A 26 6.58 13.35 -2.31
C ASP A 26 7.10 12.25 -3.24
N GLU A 27 8.42 12.19 -3.42
CA GLU A 27 9.04 11.14 -4.22
C GLU A 27 8.97 9.79 -3.52
N TYR A 28 9.09 9.75 -2.19
CA TYR A 28 8.84 8.55 -1.40
C TYR A 28 7.44 8.00 -1.66
N ILE A 29 6.40 8.83 -1.55
CA ILE A 29 5.01 8.41 -1.77
C ILE A 29 4.81 7.92 -3.20
N ARG A 30 5.38 8.61 -4.20
CA ARG A 30 5.29 8.21 -5.60
C ARG A 30 5.92 6.84 -5.86
N LEU A 31 7.13 6.61 -5.35
CA LEU A 31 7.87 5.35 -5.50
C LEU A 31 7.22 4.21 -4.71
N PHE A 32 6.82 4.47 -3.47
CA PHE A 32 6.10 3.50 -2.64
C PHE A 32 4.84 3.01 -3.35
N THR A 33 4.03 3.94 -3.86
CA THR A 33 2.79 3.62 -4.58
C THR A 33 3.08 2.77 -5.82
N GLN A 34 4.11 3.12 -6.60
CA GLN A 34 4.51 2.38 -7.79
C GLN A 34 4.98 0.95 -7.46
N TYR A 35 5.82 0.80 -6.43
CA TYR A 35 6.34 -0.50 -6.00
C TYR A 35 5.26 -1.38 -5.39
N PHE A 36 4.36 -0.79 -4.60
CA PHE A 36 3.20 -1.47 -4.04
C PHE A 36 2.26 -1.98 -5.15
N ASP A 37 1.90 -1.13 -6.12
CA ASP A 37 1.07 -1.56 -7.25
C ASP A 37 1.75 -2.70 -8.00
N ARG A 38 3.04 -2.59 -8.33
CA ARG A 38 3.78 -3.65 -9.02
C ARG A 38 3.76 -4.99 -8.26
N ALA A 39 3.84 -4.96 -6.93
CA ALA A 39 3.84 -6.15 -6.10
C ALA A 39 2.46 -6.79 -5.94
N PHE A 40 1.40 -5.97 -5.83
CA PHE A 40 0.06 -6.45 -5.46
C PHE A 40 -1.01 -6.34 -6.56
N LYS A 41 -0.69 -5.83 -7.76
CA LYS A 41 -1.62 -5.71 -8.90
C LYS A 41 -2.31 -7.02 -9.30
N ARG A 42 -1.63 -8.15 -9.14
CA ARG A 42 -2.19 -9.50 -9.42
C ARG A 42 -2.95 -10.11 -8.24
N ARG A 43 -2.98 -9.44 -7.09
CA ARG A 43 -3.58 -9.90 -5.82
C ARG A 43 -4.40 -8.77 -5.16
N PRO A 44 -5.44 -8.25 -5.84
CA PRO A 44 -6.22 -7.11 -5.34
C PRO A 44 -6.89 -7.39 -3.98
N SER A 45 -7.32 -8.63 -3.73
CA SER A 45 -7.87 -9.04 -2.44
C SER A 45 -6.85 -8.95 -1.29
N MET A 46 -5.57 -9.19 -1.57
CA MET A 46 -4.51 -8.99 -0.58
C MET A 46 -4.27 -7.51 -0.32
N ALA A 47 -4.25 -6.67 -1.35
CA ALA A 47 -4.07 -5.22 -1.19
C ALA A 47 -5.18 -4.62 -0.31
N VAL A 48 -6.44 -5.01 -0.52
CA VAL A 48 -7.56 -4.59 0.32
C VAL A 48 -7.38 -5.07 1.75
N ARG A 49 -6.97 -6.33 1.96
CA ARG A 49 -6.79 -6.88 3.31
C ARG A 49 -5.68 -6.16 4.07
N ILE A 50 -4.55 -5.89 3.41
CA ILE A 50 -3.45 -5.08 3.94
C ILE A 50 -3.99 -3.71 4.35
N ALA A 51 -4.72 -3.03 3.46
CA ALA A 51 -5.28 -1.72 3.77
C ALA A 51 -6.19 -1.77 5.01
N CYS A 52 -7.03 -2.79 5.14
CA CYS A 52 -7.86 -3.01 6.33
C CYS A 52 -7.04 -3.15 7.62
N ASP A 53 -5.91 -3.85 7.59
CA ASP A 53 -5.01 -3.99 8.74
C ASP A 53 -4.43 -2.64 9.19
N PHE A 54 -4.35 -1.64 8.29
CA PHE A 54 -3.94 -0.26 8.57
C PHE A 54 -5.13 0.71 8.76
N GLY A 55 -6.35 0.20 8.93
CA GLY A 55 -7.53 1.00 9.25
C GLY A 55 -8.34 1.52 8.06
N TYR A 56 -7.99 1.14 6.83
CA TYR A 56 -8.84 1.41 5.66
C TYR A 56 -10.11 0.56 5.71
N SER A 57 -11.29 1.17 5.61
CA SER A 57 -12.56 0.45 5.48
C SER A 57 -13.16 0.67 4.08
N PRO A 58 -13.26 -0.38 3.24
CA PRO A 58 -13.85 -0.26 1.90
C PRO A 58 -15.35 0.10 1.92
N GLU A 59 -16.04 -0.07 3.05
CA GLU A 59 -17.42 0.39 3.21
C GLU A 59 -17.54 1.91 3.40
N LEU A 60 -16.53 2.52 4.02
CA LEU A 60 -16.46 3.98 4.18
C LEU A 60 -16.09 4.65 2.86
N ALA A 61 -15.13 4.09 2.12
CA ALA A 61 -14.72 4.61 0.81
C ALA A 61 -15.88 4.64 -0.21
N ARG A 62 -16.70 3.59 -0.27
CA ARG A 62 -17.88 3.55 -1.18
C ARG A 62 -18.98 4.56 -0.81
N LYS A 63 -19.10 4.94 0.47
CA LYS A 63 -20.06 5.95 0.89
C LYS A 63 -19.61 7.37 0.53
N GLU A 64 -18.31 7.65 0.55
CA GLU A 64 -17.76 8.94 0.12
C GLU A 64 -17.89 9.17 -1.39
N ASP A 65 -17.77 8.12 -2.22
CA ASP A 65 -17.95 8.24 -3.68
C ASP A 65 -19.42 8.43 -4.12
N ILE A 66 -20.39 7.95 -3.33
CA ILE A 66 -21.83 8.10 -3.63
C ILE A 66 -22.37 9.44 -3.12
N SER A 67 -21.62 10.13 -2.25
CA SER A 67 -22.06 11.37 -1.61
C SER A 67 -21.44 12.64 -2.24
N LYS A 68 -20.80 12.54 -3.41
CA LYS A 68 -20.24 13.65 -4.19
C LYS A 68 -21.06 13.98 -5.43
#